data_AF-A0A1Z9A0H7-F1
#
_entry.id   AF-A0A1Z9A0H7-F1
#
_cell.length_a   1.000
_cell.length_b   1.000
_cell.length_c   1.000
_cell.angle_alpha   90.00
_cell.angle_beta   90.00
_cell.angle_gamma   90.00
#
_symmetry.space_group_name_H-M   'P 1'
#
loop_
_entity.id
_entity.type
_entity.pdbx_description
1 polymer ?
#
loop_
_entity_poly.entity_id
_entity_poly.type
_entity_poly.pdbx_seq_one_letter_code
_entity_poly.pdbx_strand_id
1 'polypeptide(L)'
;MSHRPRPAGHVAGPLIILSFVALGLGFATEKMGIFDGANEALRGVWDERSLVIEFEMGLPGTVGILLTAFAVFGVVFAILGTPGDGRRAILGMSAVFLSVALLPCFAVWGIFWKPFGMILGVIWGWMSAAIYAHNHVMPCEISLSVAVENVVIPMNSDHAAESSSHADG
;
A
#
# COMPACT_ATOMS: atom_id res chain seq x y z
N MET A 1 -1.32 -21.02 24.42
CA MET A 1 -1.38 -19.59 24.05
C MET A 1 -2.83 -19.27 23.70
N SER A 2 -3.46 -18.36 24.44
CA SER A 2 -4.86 -17.96 24.20
C SER A 2 -4.91 -17.11 22.93
N HIS A 3 -5.35 -17.70 21.81
CA HIS A 3 -5.68 -16.93 20.61
C HIS A 3 -6.94 -16.13 20.91
N ARG A 4 -6.78 -14.87 21.33
CA ARG A 4 -7.89 -13.93 21.25
C ARG A 4 -8.24 -13.76 19.77
N PRO A 5 -9.50 -13.94 19.37
CA PRO A 5 -9.91 -13.69 18.00
C PRO A 5 -9.63 -12.21 17.67
N ARG A 6 -8.93 -11.96 16.57
CA ARG A 6 -8.68 -10.60 16.07
C ARG A 6 -10.02 -9.97 15.69
N PRO A 7 -10.27 -8.68 16.01
CA PRO A 7 -11.49 -7.99 15.63
C PRO A 7 -11.61 -7.88 14.10
N ALA A 8 -12.85 -7.74 13.61
CA ALA A 8 -13.12 -7.53 12.20
C ALA A 8 -12.60 -6.16 11.73
N GLY A 9 -11.83 -6.17 10.66
CA GLY A 9 -11.27 -4.99 10.02
C GLY A 9 -12.25 -4.32 9.06
N HIS A 10 -12.07 -3.02 8.86
CA HIS A 10 -12.80 -2.21 7.89
C HIS A 10 -11.82 -1.61 6.89
N VAL A 11 -12.25 -1.39 5.65
CA VAL A 11 -11.38 -0.84 4.61
C VAL A 11 -11.53 0.68 4.51
N ALA A 12 -12.77 1.19 4.39
CA ALA A 12 -13.02 2.59 4.06
C ALA A 12 -12.54 3.59 5.14
N GLY A 13 -12.85 3.34 6.41
CA GLY A 13 -12.47 4.23 7.51
C GLY A 13 -10.95 4.38 7.66
N PRO A 14 -10.21 3.27 7.86
CA PRO A 14 -8.76 3.28 7.96
C PRO A 14 -8.08 3.81 6.70
N LEU A 15 -8.59 3.51 5.50
CA LEU A 15 -8.08 4.07 4.26
C LEU A 15 -8.05 5.60 4.31
N ILE A 16 -9.15 6.24 4.70
CA ILE A 16 -9.25 7.69 4.77
C ILE A 16 -8.29 8.24 5.84
N ILE A 17 -8.41 7.74 7.08
CA ILE A 17 -7.67 8.30 8.22
C ILE A 17 -6.16 8.14 8.03
N LEU A 18 -5.70 6.93 7.71
CA LEU A 18 -4.27 6.64 7.58
C LEU A 18 -3.65 7.42 6.41
N SER A 19 -4.38 7.54 5.30
CA SER A 19 -3.88 8.27 4.13
C SER A 19 -3.80 9.76 4.38
N PHE A 20 -4.79 10.38 5.03
CA PHE A 20 -4.75 11.80 5.36
C PHE A 20 -3.65 12.12 6.38
N VAL A 21 -3.47 11.27 7.39
CA VAL A 21 -2.38 11.45 8.37
C VAL A 21 -1.01 11.32 7.69
N ALA A 22 -0.83 10.33 6.82
CA ALA A 22 0.41 10.14 6.07
C ALA A 22 0.70 11.29 5.10
N LEU A 23 -0.31 11.75 4.35
CA LEU A 23 -0.20 12.89 3.46
C LEU A 23 0.12 14.17 4.24
N GLY A 24 -0.59 14.40 5.35
CA GLY A 24 -0.36 15.53 6.24
C GLY A 24 1.03 15.54 6.83
N LEU A 25 1.56 14.37 7.21
CA LEU A 25 2.93 14.23 7.71
C LEU A 25 3.96 14.61 6.64
N GLY A 26 3.84 14.07 5.43
CA GLY A 26 4.70 14.42 4.30
C GLY A 26 4.64 15.91 3.96
N PHE A 27 3.43 16.48 4.00
CA PHE A 27 3.23 17.91 3.74
C PHE A 27 3.81 18.81 4.82
N ALA A 28 3.55 18.51 6.09
CA ALA A 28 4.03 19.30 7.21
C ALA A 28 5.56 19.30 7.26
N THR A 29 6.19 18.14 7.05
CA THR A 29 7.66 18.01 7.09
C THR A 29 8.37 18.76 5.96
N GLU A 30 7.83 18.71 4.73
CA GLU A 30 8.31 19.56 3.63
C GLU A 30 8.08 21.04 3.90
N LYS A 31 6.91 21.42 4.45
CA LYS A 31 6.63 22.82 4.81
C LYS A 31 7.54 23.35 5.91
N MET A 32 7.99 22.50 6.82
CA MET A 32 8.94 22.85 7.87
C MET A 32 10.39 22.94 7.37
N GLY A 33 10.67 22.60 6.11
CA GLY A 33 12.02 22.62 5.55
C GLY A 33 12.92 21.51 6.10
N ILE A 34 12.36 20.47 6.71
CA ILE A 34 13.13 19.36 7.30
C ILE A 34 14.01 18.67 6.25
N PHE A 35 13.56 18.68 4.99
CA PHE A 35 14.25 18.05 3.88
C PHE A 35 15.05 19.02 3.01
N ASP A 36 15.15 20.30 3.35
CA ASP A 36 15.81 21.29 2.49
C ASP A 36 17.27 20.92 2.23
N GLY A 37 18.03 20.52 3.25
CA GLY A 37 19.41 20.06 3.07
C GLY A 37 19.53 18.79 2.21
N ALA A 38 18.57 17.87 2.30
CA ALA A 38 18.56 16.67 1.47
C ALA A 38 18.19 16.99 0.01
N ASN A 39 17.26 17.92 -0.20
CA ASN A 39 16.88 18.43 -1.51
C ASN A 39 18.05 19.17 -2.17
N GLU A 40 18.77 20.01 -1.43
CA GLU A 40 19.97 20.70 -1.92
C GLU A 40 21.09 19.73 -2.29
N ALA A 41 21.35 18.73 -1.45
CA ALA A 41 22.33 17.70 -1.77
C ALA A 41 21.96 16.93 -3.05
N LEU A 42 20.68 16.57 -3.18
CA LEU A 42 20.17 15.88 -4.37
C LEU A 42 20.28 16.76 -5.63
N ARG A 43 20.02 18.07 -5.49
CA ARG A 43 20.20 19.05 -6.57
C ARG A 43 21.66 19.16 -7.00
N GLY A 44 22.59 19.24 -6.05
CA GLY A 44 24.02 19.27 -6.33
C GLY A 44 24.48 18.06 -7.14
N VAL A 45 23.99 16.86 -6.81
CA VAL A 45 24.29 15.63 -7.57
C VAL A 45 23.79 15.71 -9.02
N TRP A 46 22.64 16.33 -9.26
CA TRP A 46 22.11 16.49 -10.63
C TRP A 46 22.84 17.58 -11.42
N ASP A 47 23.20 18.69 -10.78
CA ASP A 47 23.97 19.78 -11.39
C ASP A 47 25.37 19.29 -11.82
N GLU A 48 26.05 18.50 -10.99
CA GLU A 48 27.33 17.84 -11.34
C GLU A 48 27.22 16.94 -12.58
N ARG A 49 26.02 16.39 -12.84
CA ARG A 49 25.74 15.48 -13.96
C ARG A 49 25.24 16.23 -15.21
N SER A 50 25.28 17.56 -15.23
CA SER A 50 24.86 18.43 -16.36
C SER A 50 23.40 18.28 -16.78
N LEU A 51 22.52 17.86 -15.86
CA LEU A 51 21.09 17.79 -16.13
C LEU A 51 20.48 19.19 -16.05
N VAL A 52 19.99 19.69 -17.19
CA VAL A 52 19.34 21.01 -17.26
C VAL A 52 17.98 20.93 -16.56
N ILE A 53 17.88 21.55 -15.39
CA ILE A 53 16.62 21.66 -14.64
C ILE A 53 15.81 22.81 -15.26
N GLU A 54 14.72 22.48 -15.95
CA GLU A 54 13.81 23.43 -16.57
C GLU A 54 12.63 23.79 -15.66
N PHE A 55 12.21 22.86 -14.80
CA PHE A 55 11.04 23.04 -13.93
C PHE A 55 11.27 22.46 -12.53
N GLU A 56 10.77 23.16 -11.50
CA GLU A 56 10.77 22.68 -10.11
C GLU A 56 9.34 22.25 -9.73
N MET A 57 9.19 20.99 -9.31
CA MET A 57 7.93 20.41 -8.83
C MET A 57 8.16 19.72 -7.49
N GLY A 58 7.10 19.56 -6.70
CA GLY A 58 7.21 18.95 -5.37
C GLY A 58 6.17 19.49 -4.43
N LEU A 59 6.17 19.04 -3.18
CA LEU A 59 5.38 19.69 -2.17
C LEU A 59 6.02 21.05 -1.80
N PRO A 60 5.22 22.10 -1.57
CA PRO A 60 3.75 22.15 -1.48
C PRO A 60 3.03 22.59 -2.78
N GLY A 61 3.49 22.17 -3.95
CA GLY A 61 2.82 22.42 -5.23
C GLY A 61 1.61 21.50 -5.48
N THR A 62 0.60 21.97 -6.19
CA THR A 62 -0.65 21.24 -6.47
C THR A 62 -0.39 19.85 -7.08
N VAL A 63 0.52 19.77 -8.06
CA VAL A 63 0.90 18.50 -8.71
C VAL A 63 1.57 17.55 -7.72
N GLY A 64 2.48 18.06 -6.88
CA GLY A 64 3.15 17.26 -5.85
C GLY A 64 2.18 16.72 -4.81
N ILE A 65 1.20 17.52 -4.39
CA ILE A 65 0.15 17.09 -3.46
C ILE A 65 -0.72 15.99 -4.09
N LEU A 66 -1.19 16.18 -5.33
CA LEU A 66 -2.02 15.19 -6.02
C LEU A 66 -1.28 13.86 -6.23
N LEU A 67 -0.01 13.93 -6.65
CA LEU A 67 0.82 12.76 -6.87
C LEU A 67 1.10 12.02 -5.54
N THR A 68 1.40 12.76 -4.47
CA THR A 68 1.60 12.18 -3.13
C THR A 68 0.31 11.59 -2.59
N ALA A 69 -0.82 12.26 -2.77
CA ALA A 69 -2.12 11.74 -2.37
C ALA A 69 -2.41 10.42 -3.11
N PHE A 70 -2.20 10.37 -4.43
CA PHE A 70 -2.40 9.14 -5.20
C PHE A 70 -1.47 8.00 -4.72
N ALA A 71 -0.19 8.29 -4.48
CA ALA A 71 0.76 7.29 -3.98
C ALA A 71 0.39 6.77 -2.58
N VAL A 72 0.04 7.66 -1.66
CA VAL A 72 -0.33 7.32 -0.28
C VAL A 72 -1.66 6.57 -0.21
N PHE A 73 -2.71 7.09 -0.85
CA PHE A 73 -4.00 6.40 -0.89
C PHE A 73 -3.89 5.06 -1.62
N GLY A 74 -3.12 5.02 -2.70
CA GLY A 74 -2.85 3.80 -3.47
C GLY A 74 -2.16 2.73 -2.64
N VAL A 75 -1.08 3.07 -1.92
CA VAL A 75 -0.35 2.10 -1.09
C VAL A 75 -1.21 1.59 0.07
N VAL A 76 -1.93 2.48 0.76
CA VAL A 76 -2.83 2.09 1.87
C VAL A 76 -3.95 1.19 1.35
N PHE A 77 -4.58 1.56 0.25
CA PHE A 77 -5.62 0.74 -0.39
C PHE A 77 -5.09 -0.65 -0.79
N ALA A 78 -3.92 -0.70 -1.41
CA ALA A 78 -3.30 -1.96 -1.83
C ALA A 78 -3.00 -2.88 -0.65
N ILE A 79 -2.53 -2.33 0.48
CA ILE A 79 -2.23 -3.12 1.69
C ILE A 79 -3.52 -3.67 2.32
N LEU A 80 -4.56 -2.85 2.47
CA LEU A 80 -5.83 -3.27 3.04
C LEU A 80 -6.57 -4.28 2.15
N GLY A 81 -6.44 -4.14 0.82
CA GLY A 81 -7.06 -5.01 -0.16
C GLY A 81 -6.35 -6.35 -0.38
N THR A 82 -5.10 -6.50 0.07
CA THR A 82 -4.31 -7.71 -0.18
C THR A 82 -4.36 -8.67 1.00
N PRO A 83 -4.68 -9.97 0.77
CA PRO A 83 -4.60 -10.98 1.81
C PRO A 83 -3.15 -11.41 2.08
N GLY A 84 -2.79 -11.56 3.36
CA GLY A 84 -1.51 -12.12 3.80
C GLY A 84 -0.42 -11.08 4.07
N ASP A 85 0.24 -11.21 5.21
CA ASP A 85 1.22 -10.23 5.71
C ASP A 85 2.48 -10.12 4.83
N GLY A 86 2.96 -11.24 4.28
CA GLY A 86 4.11 -11.24 3.38
C GLY A 86 3.84 -10.46 2.08
N ARG A 87 2.65 -10.60 1.49
CA ARG A 87 2.27 -9.87 0.27
C ARG A 87 2.16 -8.38 0.54
N ARG A 88 1.61 -8.00 1.70
CA ARG A 88 1.54 -6.59 2.14
C ARG A 88 2.92 -5.97 2.32
N ALA A 89 3.88 -6.71 2.88
CA ALA A 89 5.26 -6.24 3.02
C ALA A 89 5.93 -6.01 1.66
N ILE A 90 5.78 -6.95 0.72
CA ILE A 90 6.32 -6.84 -0.64
C ILE A 90 5.70 -5.63 -1.37
N LEU A 91 4.38 -5.43 -1.26
CA LEU A 91 3.70 -4.31 -1.90
C LEU A 91 4.19 -2.95 -1.37
N GLY A 92 4.29 -2.81 -0.05
CA GLY A 92 4.80 -1.57 0.54
C GLY A 92 6.26 -1.29 0.19
N MET A 93 7.11 -2.32 0.24
CA MET A 93 8.52 -2.19 -0.16
C MET A 93 8.64 -1.81 -1.65
N SER A 94 7.82 -2.41 -2.51
CA SER A 94 7.76 -2.08 -3.94
C SER A 94 7.31 -0.63 -4.15
N ALA A 95 6.32 -0.14 -3.39
CA ALA A 95 5.86 1.24 -3.47
C ALA A 95 6.97 2.25 -3.08
N VAL A 96 7.75 1.94 -2.04
CA VAL A 96 8.92 2.76 -1.65
C VAL A 96 9.99 2.71 -2.74
N PHE A 97 10.27 1.54 -3.29
CA PHE A 97 11.26 1.40 -4.36
C PHE A 97 10.85 2.17 -5.63
N LEU A 98 9.59 2.08 -6.03
CA LEU A 98 9.03 2.87 -7.14
C LEU A 98 9.13 4.38 -6.87
N SER A 99 8.86 4.80 -5.63
CA SER A 99 8.99 6.21 -5.22
C SER A 99 10.41 6.73 -5.41
N VAL A 100 11.43 5.94 -5.08
CA VAL A 100 12.84 6.28 -5.28
C VAL A 100 13.24 6.17 -6.75
N ALA A 101 12.73 5.18 -7.49
CA ALA A 101 13.01 5.00 -8.90
C ALA A 101 12.44 6.12 -9.79
N LEU A 102 11.43 6.84 -9.31
CA LEU A 102 10.90 8.02 -9.98
C LEU A 102 11.88 9.22 -9.95
N LEU A 103 12.83 9.27 -9.01
CA LEU A 103 13.84 10.35 -8.92
C LEU A 103 14.60 10.56 -10.23
N PRO A 104 15.31 9.55 -10.78
CA PRO A 104 16.01 9.72 -12.04
C PRO A 104 15.05 9.91 -13.23
N CYS A 105 13.83 9.39 -13.16
CA CYS A 105 12.84 9.56 -14.24
C CYS A 105 12.49 11.03 -14.43
N PHE A 106 12.18 11.75 -13.35
CA PHE A 106 11.91 13.19 -13.41
C PHE A 106 13.16 14.00 -13.77
N ALA A 107 14.33 13.58 -13.30
CA ALA A 107 15.59 14.25 -13.62
C ALA A 107 15.91 14.21 -15.13
N VAL A 108 15.66 13.08 -15.81
CA VAL A 108 15.84 12.95 -17.28
C VAL A 108 14.88 13.87 -18.04
N TRP A 109 13.72 14.18 -17.47
CA TRP A 109 12.73 15.09 -18.06
C TRP A 109 12.99 16.57 -17.70
N GLY A 110 14.12 16.89 -17.07
CA GLY A 110 14.46 18.25 -16.66
C GLY A 110 13.60 18.79 -15.51
N ILE A 111 12.89 17.92 -14.78
CA ILE A 111 12.03 18.28 -13.66
C ILE A 111 12.75 17.97 -12.35
N PHE A 112 13.08 19.00 -11.59
CA PHE A 112 13.57 18.85 -10.22
C PHE A 112 12.38 18.59 -9.30
N TRP A 113 12.25 17.34 -8.85
CA TRP A 113 11.18 16.91 -7.97
C TRP A 113 11.65 16.75 -6.53
N LYS A 114 11.03 17.47 -5.57
CA LYS A 114 11.24 17.28 -4.11
C LYS A 114 10.53 16.01 -3.61
N PRO A 115 11.25 14.91 -3.32
CA PRO A 115 10.63 13.59 -3.18
C PRO A 115 10.44 13.14 -1.74
N PHE A 116 11.15 13.76 -0.79
CA PHE A 116 11.33 13.22 0.55
C PHE A 116 10.03 13.23 1.35
N GLY A 117 9.23 14.29 1.25
CA GLY A 117 7.89 14.35 1.84
C GLY A 117 6.96 13.27 1.29
N MET A 118 7.03 12.99 -0.02
CA MET A 118 6.25 11.90 -0.61
C MET A 118 6.71 10.55 -0.10
N ILE A 119 8.01 10.27 -0.13
CA ILE A 119 8.60 9.01 0.33
C ILE A 119 8.24 8.77 1.80
N LEU A 120 8.35 9.79 2.65
CA LEU A 120 7.93 9.71 4.05
C LEU A 120 6.44 9.37 4.18
N GLY A 121 5.58 10.05 3.42
CA GLY A 121 4.15 9.76 3.38
C GLY A 121 3.86 8.32 2.98
N VAL A 122 4.53 7.80 1.95
CA VAL A 122 4.38 6.41 1.48
C VAL A 122 4.83 5.41 2.56
N ILE A 123 6.00 5.63 3.17
CA ILE A 123 6.52 4.78 4.25
C ILE A 123 5.56 4.78 5.44
N TRP A 124 5.08 5.95 5.85
CA TRP A 124 4.17 6.08 6.99
C TRP A 124 2.80 5.44 6.70
N GLY A 125 2.25 5.69 5.52
CA GLY A 125 1.01 5.05 5.04
C GLY A 125 1.14 3.53 5.01
N TRP A 126 2.26 3.02 4.51
CA TRP A 126 2.53 1.58 4.50
C TRP A 126 2.58 1.00 5.91
N MET A 127 3.42 1.54 6.78
CA MET A 127 3.61 1.01 8.13
C MET A 127 2.30 1.04 8.93
N SER A 128 1.56 2.14 8.86
CA SER A 128 0.30 2.28 9.58
C SER A 128 -0.78 1.33 9.06
N ALA A 129 -0.90 1.15 7.74
CA ALA A 129 -1.83 0.20 7.15
C ALA A 129 -1.45 -1.25 7.47
N ALA A 130 -0.16 -1.58 7.46
CA ALA A 130 0.34 -2.91 7.81
C ALA A 130 0.06 -3.25 9.28
N ILE A 131 0.29 -2.31 10.20
CA ILE A 131 -0.03 -2.50 11.62
C ILE A 131 -1.54 -2.69 11.81
N TYR A 132 -2.37 -1.89 11.14
CA TYR A 132 -3.82 -2.03 11.21
C TYR A 132 -4.27 -3.40 10.70
N ALA A 133 -3.74 -3.84 9.56
CA ALA A 133 -4.06 -5.11 8.92
C ALA A 133 -3.54 -6.34 9.66
N HIS A 134 -2.45 -6.20 10.42
CA HIS A 134 -1.99 -7.26 11.31
C HIS A 134 -2.94 -7.46 12.50
N ASN A 135 -3.48 -6.36 13.05
CA ASN A 135 -4.31 -6.38 14.25
C ASN A 135 -5.79 -6.70 13.98
N HIS A 136 -6.25 -6.64 12.73
CA HIS A 136 -7.64 -6.88 12.34
C HIS A 136 -7.73 -7.92 11.23
N VAL A 137 -8.78 -8.75 11.26
CA VAL A 137 -9.09 -9.67 10.16
C VAL A 137 -9.67 -8.87 9.00
N MET A 138 -9.01 -8.86 7.86
CA MET A 138 -9.46 -8.07 6.71
C MET A 138 -10.57 -8.77 5.92
N PRO A 139 -11.53 -8.04 5.31
CA PRO A 139 -12.57 -8.65 4.48
C PRO A 139 -12.02 -9.49 3.31
N CYS A 140 -10.86 -9.11 2.77
CA CYS A 140 -10.16 -9.84 1.72
C CYS A 140 -9.61 -11.20 2.18
N GLU A 141 -9.35 -11.37 3.48
CA GLU A 141 -8.88 -12.63 4.06
C GLU A 141 -10.03 -13.62 4.26
N ILE A 142 -11.21 -13.11 4.66
CA ILE A 142 -12.43 -13.91 4.83
C ILE A 142 -12.91 -14.47 3.48
N SER A 143 -12.87 -13.65 2.44
CA SER A 143 -13.25 -14.07 1.09
C SER A 143 -12.33 -15.16 0.55
N LEU A 144 -11.03 -15.08 0.87
CA LEU A 144 -10.05 -16.07 0.48
C LEU A 144 -10.22 -17.39 1.25
N SER A 145 -10.50 -17.34 2.55
CA SER A 145 -10.72 -18.57 3.34
C SER A 145 -11.94 -19.35 2.86
N VAL A 146 -13.04 -18.68 2.54
CA VAL A 146 -14.25 -19.32 1.97
C VAL A 146 -13.96 -19.93 0.60
N ALA A 147 -13.19 -19.24 -0.25
CA ALA A 147 -12.81 -19.78 -1.55
C ALA A 147 -11.94 -21.04 -1.42
N VAL A 148 -10.99 -21.06 -0.48
CA VAL A 148 -10.16 -22.25 -0.21
C VAL A 148 -11.00 -23.40 0.33
N GLU A 149 -11.92 -23.13 1.26
CA GLU A 149 -12.80 -24.16 1.84
C GLU A 149 -13.69 -24.82 0.77
N ASN A 150 -14.25 -24.03 -0.16
CA ASN A 150 -15.07 -24.54 -1.26
C ASN A 150 -14.28 -25.38 -2.28
N VAL A 151 -12.96 -25.16 -2.42
CA VAL A 151 -12.09 -25.97 -3.30
C VAL A 151 -11.65 -27.26 -2.62
N VAL A 152 -11.66 -27.31 -1.28
CA VAL A 152 -11.22 -28.46 -0.48
C VAL A 152 -12.40 -29.37 -0.07
N ILE A 153 -13.64 -29.07 -0.48
CA ILE A 153 -14.71 -30.09 -0.45
C ILE A 153 -14.21 -31.25 -1.33
N PRO A 154 -13.92 -32.43 -0.75
CA PRO A 154 -13.49 -33.54 -1.56
C PRO A 154 -14.64 -33.84 -2.51
N MET A 155 -14.30 -33.96 -3.79
CA MET A 155 -15.13 -34.59 -4.79
C MET A 155 -15.29 -36.05 -4.36
N ASN A 156 -16.10 -36.31 -3.33
CA ASN A 156 -16.60 -37.63 -3.01
C ASN A 156 -17.71 -37.93 -4.02
N SER A 157 -17.28 -38.09 -5.27
CA SER A 157 -17.99 -38.83 -6.28
C SER A 157 -17.84 -40.31 -5.96
N ASP A 158 -18.51 -40.77 -4.90
CA ASP A 158 -18.77 -42.19 -4.71
C ASP A 158 -20.28 -42.37 -4.66
N HIS A 159 -20.77 -42.81 -5.83
CA HIS A 159 -21.89 -43.70 -6.01
C HIS A 159 -22.55 -44.23 -4.73
N ALA A 160 -23.76 -43.76 -4.46
CA ALA A 160 -24.76 -44.54 -3.73
C ALA A 160 -25.99 -44.69 -4.63
N ALA A 161 -25.82 -45.49 -5.67
CA ALA A 161 -26.92 -46.25 -6.20
C ALA A 161 -27.26 -47.32 -5.16
N GLU A 162 -28.28 -47.08 -4.32
CA GLU A 162 -29.07 -48.17 -3.76
C GLU A 162 -30.47 -47.67 -3.44
N SER A 163 -31.32 -47.77 -4.47
CA SER A 163 -32.76 -47.85 -4.28
C SER A 163 -33.06 -49.19 -3.61
N SER A 164 -33.16 -49.20 -2.28
CA SER A 164 -33.67 -50.34 -1.54
C SER A 164 -35.20 -50.39 -1.66
N SER A 165 -35.64 -51.09 -2.70
CA SER A 165 -36.99 -51.66 -2.79
C SER A 165 -37.11 -52.78 -1.76
N HIS A 166 -37.77 -52.51 -0.63
CA HIS A 166 -38.30 -53.54 0.25
C HIS A 166 -39.79 -53.25 0.47
N ALA A 167 -40.64 -53.95 -0.29
CA ALA A 167 -42.06 -54.09 -0.03
C ALA A 167 -42.31 -55.56 0.27
N ASP A 168 -42.62 -55.84 1.54
CA ASP A 168 -43.01 -57.17 2.01
C ASP A 168 -44.42 -57.52 1.52
N GLY A 169 -44.60 -58.81 1.21
CA GLY A 169 -45.87 -59.42 0.78
C GLY A 169 -46.77 -59.87 1.93
#